data_AF-A0A535J0Z1-F1
#
_entry.id   AF-A0A535J0Z1-F1
#
_cell.length_a   1.000
_cell.length_b   1.000
_cell.length_c   1.000
_cell.angle_alpha   90.00
_cell.angle_beta   90.00
_cell.angle_gamma   90.00
#
_symmetry.space_group_name_H-M   'P 1'
#
loop_
_entity.id
_entity.type
_entity.pdbx_description
1 polymer ?
#
loop_
_entity_poly.entity_id
_entity_poly.type
_entity_poly.pdbx_seq_one_letter_code
_entity_poly.pdbx_strand_id
1 'polypeptide(L)'
;MLSPPHAGEGTTVVRTTVASSWSWMRLDLIVRLVPLTIVPLVFSWLTGTPLTTFGLVATHALRDLLVAIPLGLAAFAVAASFAAYLARRNGRWFVPTKPDLLIQSAYYLVLNAPIEEWFFRGFLQGSLSRWWNAPALALLVTTAVFGAYHFLDRWGWRPVVGAAAAGLALGLVYLWQPAPPSLLAPVLVHAAITCGFLSLGPYLIYRWTPHPNPPPQGGREIS
;
A
#
# COMPACT_ATOMS: atom_id res chain seq x y z
N MET A 1 -12.83 33.87 16.90
CA MET A 1 -11.39 34.14 16.73
C MET A 1 -10.66 33.00 17.42
N LEU A 2 -10.23 31.99 16.66
CA LEU A 2 -9.56 30.80 17.21
C LEU A 2 -8.09 31.15 17.43
N SER A 3 -7.60 31.00 18.66
CA SER A 3 -6.18 31.16 18.98
C SER A 3 -5.33 30.25 18.10
N PRO A 4 -4.17 30.72 17.59
CA PRO A 4 -3.25 29.86 16.87
C PRO A 4 -2.79 28.71 17.78
N PRO A 5 -2.63 27.49 17.25
CA PRO A 5 -2.07 26.38 18.03
C PRO A 5 -0.65 26.75 18.46
N HIS A 6 -0.34 26.49 19.74
CA HIS A 6 0.97 26.71 20.34
C HIS A 6 2.08 26.10 19.48
N ALA A 7 2.99 26.96 19.01
CA ALA A 7 4.32 26.54 18.57
C ALA A 7 5.08 26.02 19.80
N GLY A 8 5.05 24.72 20.06
CA GLY A 8 5.72 24.17 21.25
C GLY A 8 5.67 22.66 21.47
N GLU A 9 4.69 21.92 20.93
CA GLU A 9 4.71 20.46 21.03
C GLU A 9 5.50 19.87 19.86
N GLY A 10 6.77 19.53 20.11
CA GLY A 10 7.64 18.91 19.12
C GLY A 10 7.04 17.62 18.56
N THR A 11 7.15 17.42 17.24
CA THR A 11 6.76 16.15 16.60
C THR A 11 7.55 15.00 17.24
N THR A 12 6.84 14.04 17.85
CA THR A 12 7.47 12.89 18.49
C THR A 12 7.88 11.87 17.43
N VAL A 13 9.16 11.50 17.40
CA VAL A 13 9.69 10.48 16.49
C VAL A 13 9.57 9.11 17.15
N VAL A 14 8.76 8.24 16.56
CA VAL A 14 8.58 6.85 16.98
C VAL A 14 9.39 5.95 16.07
N ARG A 15 10.42 5.30 16.62
CA ARG A 15 11.23 4.34 15.85
C ARG A 15 10.53 2.99 15.79
N THR A 16 10.37 2.45 14.59
CA THR A 16 9.94 1.06 14.40
C THR A 16 11.16 0.16 14.21
N THR A 17 11.11 -1.02 14.80
CA THR A 17 12.15 -2.05 14.70
C THR A 17 11.61 -3.28 14.01
N VAL A 18 12.50 -4.21 13.62
CA VAL A 18 12.09 -5.48 13.02
C VAL A 18 11.10 -6.22 13.92
N ALA A 19 11.31 -6.21 15.24
CA ALA A 19 10.37 -6.81 16.19
C ALA A 19 9.00 -6.12 16.17
N SER A 20 8.98 -4.78 16.12
CA SER A 20 7.74 -4.02 15.94
C SER A 20 7.02 -4.42 14.65
N SER A 21 7.75 -4.50 13.54
CA SER A 21 7.17 -4.85 12.23
C SER A 21 6.65 -6.26 12.17
N TRP A 22 7.44 -7.23 12.62
CA TRP A 22 7.06 -8.62 12.67
C TRP A 22 5.79 -8.85 13.48
N SER A 23 5.62 -8.12 14.60
CA SER A 23 4.47 -8.27 15.48
C SER A 23 3.12 -8.02 14.78
N TRP A 24 3.07 -7.04 13.86
CA TRP A 24 1.87 -6.73 13.08
C TRP A 24 1.84 -7.49 11.75
N MET A 25 2.98 -7.70 11.08
CA MET A 25 3.05 -8.43 9.82
C MET A 25 2.53 -9.87 9.96
N ARG A 26 2.87 -10.57 11.04
CA ARG A 26 2.35 -11.93 11.27
C ARG A 26 0.82 -11.98 11.37
N LEU A 27 0.21 -10.94 11.97
CA LEU A 27 -1.25 -10.84 12.09
C LEU A 27 -1.84 -10.46 10.74
N ASP A 28 -1.22 -9.52 10.03
CA ASP A 28 -1.60 -9.12 8.68
C ASP A 28 -1.59 -10.30 7.71
N LEU A 29 -0.55 -11.14 7.76
CA LEU A 29 -0.45 -12.35 6.96
C LEU A 29 -1.62 -13.29 7.21
N ILE A 30 -1.93 -13.60 8.47
CA ILE A 30 -2.95 -14.59 8.82
C ILE A 30 -4.37 -14.06 8.57
N VAL A 31 -4.63 -12.81 8.96
CA VAL A 31 -5.98 -12.24 8.98
C VAL A 31 -6.34 -11.60 7.63
N ARG A 32 -5.37 -11.10 6.87
CA ARG A 32 -5.61 -10.37 5.62
C ARG A 32 -5.05 -11.14 4.43
N LEU A 33 -3.73 -11.33 4.34
CA LEU A 33 -3.14 -11.85 3.10
C LEU A 33 -3.51 -13.31 2.81
N VAL A 34 -3.63 -14.17 3.83
CA VAL A 34 -4.05 -15.56 3.66
C VAL A 34 -5.49 -15.64 3.13
N PRO A 35 -6.51 -14.99 3.73
CA PRO A 35 -7.86 -14.96 3.15
C PRO A 35 -7.91 -14.38 1.72
N LEU A 36 -7.20 -13.27 1.46
CA LEU A 36 -7.14 -12.66 0.13
C LEU A 36 -6.50 -13.59 -0.91
N THR A 37 -5.62 -14.50 -0.48
CA THR A 37 -5.01 -15.51 -1.35
C THR A 37 -5.93 -16.72 -1.53
N ILE A 38 -6.54 -17.21 -0.46
CA ILE A 38 -7.36 -18.43 -0.48
C ILE A 38 -8.64 -18.22 -1.30
N VAL A 39 -9.30 -17.07 -1.19
CA VAL A 39 -10.60 -16.84 -1.84
C VAL A 39 -10.52 -17.00 -3.38
N PRO A 40 -9.58 -16.34 -4.10
CA PRO A 40 -9.44 -16.56 -5.55
C PRO A 40 -9.04 -17.99 -5.91
N LEU A 41 -8.22 -18.66 -5.09
CA LEU A 41 -7.82 -20.07 -5.32
C LEU A 41 -9.02 -21.01 -5.20
N VAL A 42 -9.80 -20.89 -4.13
CA VAL A 42 -11.00 -21.71 -3.89
C VAL A 42 -12.03 -21.44 -4.99
N PHE A 43 -12.22 -20.18 -5.37
CA PHE A 43 -13.11 -19.84 -6.47
C PHE A 43 -12.64 -20.47 -7.80
N SER A 44 -11.35 -20.37 -8.12
CA SER A 44 -10.76 -21.00 -9.32
C SER A 44 -11.00 -22.50 -9.33
N TRP A 45 -10.74 -23.17 -8.21
CA TRP A 45 -10.93 -24.60 -8.06
C TRP A 45 -12.40 -25.03 -8.22
N LEU A 46 -13.34 -24.32 -7.59
CA LEU A 46 -14.77 -24.66 -7.64
C LEU A 46 -15.40 -24.40 -9.02
N THR A 47 -14.91 -23.41 -9.76
CA THR A 47 -15.52 -22.98 -11.03
C THR A 47 -14.76 -23.44 -12.27
N GLY A 48 -13.55 -23.98 -12.10
CA GLY A 48 -12.64 -24.26 -13.22
C GLY A 48 -12.09 -23.01 -13.90
N THR A 49 -12.30 -21.81 -13.33
CA THR A 49 -11.80 -20.55 -13.91
C THR A 49 -10.27 -20.53 -13.81
N PRO A 50 -9.51 -20.38 -14.91
CA PRO A 50 -8.05 -20.36 -14.87
C PRO A 50 -7.51 -19.17 -14.05
N LEU A 51 -6.43 -19.37 -13.29
CA LEU A 51 -5.80 -18.29 -12.51
C LEU A 51 -5.27 -17.14 -13.37
N THR A 52 -4.97 -17.40 -14.65
CA THR A 52 -4.61 -16.37 -15.63
C THR A 52 -5.73 -15.37 -15.88
N THR A 53 -7.00 -15.76 -15.68
CA THR A 53 -8.17 -14.86 -15.73
C THR A 53 -8.18 -13.83 -14.60
N PHE A 54 -7.40 -14.07 -13.54
CA PHE A 54 -7.17 -13.13 -12.44
C PHE A 54 -5.84 -12.36 -12.59
N GLY A 55 -5.27 -12.32 -13.80
CA GLY A 55 -4.13 -11.47 -14.13
C GLY A 55 -2.76 -12.01 -13.72
N LEU A 56 -2.66 -13.29 -13.33
CA LEU A 56 -1.38 -14.01 -13.17
C LEU A 56 -0.78 -14.37 -14.54
N VAL A 57 -0.42 -13.35 -15.31
CA VAL A 57 0.18 -13.45 -16.63
C VAL A 57 1.24 -12.35 -16.81
N ALA A 58 2.23 -12.59 -17.67
CA ALA A 58 3.29 -11.64 -17.99
C ALA A 58 3.32 -11.33 -19.50
N THR A 59 2.16 -10.97 -20.07
CA THR A 59 1.99 -10.78 -21.53
C THR A 59 2.58 -9.48 -22.06
N HIS A 60 2.67 -8.43 -21.23
CA HIS A 60 3.05 -7.09 -21.65
C HIS A 60 4.14 -6.46 -20.77
N ALA A 61 5.09 -7.27 -20.30
CA ALA A 61 6.06 -6.87 -19.26
C ALA A 61 6.78 -5.54 -19.55
N LEU A 62 7.25 -5.31 -20.78
CA LEU A 62 7.91 -4.05 -21.12
C LEU A 62 6.96 -2.84 -21.00
N ARG A 63 5.74 -2.94 -21.55
CA ARG A 63 4.71 -1.89 -21.43
C ARG A 63 4.39 -1.65 -19.95
N ASP A 64 4.22 -2.71 -19.19
CA ASP A 64 3.88 -2.63 -17.77
C ASP A 64 4.97 -1.91 -16.98
N LEU A 65 6.24 -2.19 -17.26
CA LEU A 65 7.38 -1.47 -16.66
C LEU A 65 7.41 -0.01 -17.09
N LEU A 66 7.20 0.28 -18.38
CA LEU A 66 7.16 1.65 -18.92
C LEU A 66 6.03 2.49 -18.31
N VAL A 67 4.92 1.86 -17.92
CA VAL A 67 3.81 2.52 -17.21
C VAL A 67 4.11 2.61 -15.72
N ALA A 68 4.56 1.52 -15.10
CA ALA A 68 4.72 1.41 -13.66
C ALA A 68 5.86 2.28 -13.10
N ILE A 69 6.96 2.44 -13.84
CA ILE A 69 8.09 3.25 -13.38
C ILE A 69 7.68 4.73 -13.17
N PRO A 70 7.18 5.47 -14.18
CA PRO A 70 6.81 6.87 -14.00
C PRO A 70 5.63 7.03 -13.04
N LEU A 71 4.60 6.19 -13.14
CA LEU A 71 3.44 6.26 -12.23
C LEU A 71 3.84 5.91 -10.80
N GLY A 72 4.68 4.90 -10.61
CA GLY A 72 5.17 4.47 -9.30
C GLY A 72 6.01 5.56 -8.63
N LEU A 73 6.90 6.23 -9.38
CA LEU A 73 7.67 7.37 -8.85
C LEU A 73 6.77 8.53 -8.43
N ALA A 74 5.80 8.90 -9.27
CA ALA A 74 4.85 9.96 -8.95
C ALA A 74 3.99 9.59 -7.73
N ALA A 75 3.45 8.37 -7.70
CA ALA A 75 2.58 7.89 -6.64
C ALA A 75 3.35 7.72 -5.32
N PHE A 76 4.60 7.28 -5.35
CA PHE A 76 5.51 7.25 -4.20
C PHE A 76 5.68 8.66 -3.61
N ALA A 77 5.96 9.66 -4.44
CA ALA A 77 6.18 11.04 -3.99
C ALA A 77 4.91 11.63 -3.34
N VAL A 78 3.73 11.38 -3.94
CA VAL A 78 2.43 11.78 -3.39
C VAL A 78 2.18 11.09 -2.05
N ALA A 79 2.38 9.78 -1.98
CA ALA A 79 2.19 8.99 -0.76
C ALA A 79 3.12 9.42 0.37
N ALA A 80 4.40 9.66 0.08
CA ALA A 80 5.38 10.14 1.06
C ALA A 80 5.04 11.55 1.56
N SER A 81 4.60 12.44 0.67
CA SER A 81 4.13 13.78 1.04
C SER A 81 2.89 13.72 1.92
N PHE A 82 1.97 12.80 1.63
CA PHE A 82 0.76 12.59 2.42
C PHE A 82 1.09 11.99 3.79
N ALA A 83 2.02 11.04 3.89
CA ALA A 83 2.53 10.52 5.15
C ALA A 83 3.14 11.63 6.01
N ALA A 84 3.97 12.49 5.42
CA ALA A 84 4.55 13.65 6.09
C ALA A 84 3.49 14.65 6.58
N TYR A 85 2.44 14.89 5.78
CA TYR A 85 1.30 15.69 6.18
C TYR A 85 0.59 15.12 7.41
N LEU A 86 0.30 13.81 7.40
CA LEU A 86 -0.36 13.15 8.52
C LEU A 86 0.52 13.12 9.78
N ALA A 87 1.82 12.89 9.62
CA ALA A 87 2.76 12.87 10.73
C ALA A 87 2.83 14.23 11.43
N ARG A 88 2.91 15.33 10.67
CA ARG A 88 2.84 16.70 11.20
C ARG A 88 1.51 16.95 11.91
N ARG A 89 0.39 16.54 11.30
CA ARG A 89 -0.96 16.75 11.85
C ARG A 89 -1.17 16.00 13.16
N ASN A 90 -0.65 14.80 13.27
CA ASN A 90 -0.85 13.93 14.42
C ASN A 90 0.24 14.07 15.49
N GLY A 91 1.24 14.95 15.27
CA GLY A 91 2.37 15.13 16.18
C GLY A 91 3.26 13.90 16.35
N ARG A 92 3.13 12.90 15.47
CA ARG A 92 3.81 11.60 15.57
C ARG A 92 4.39 11.21 14.23
N TRP A 93 5.69 10.95 14.21
CA TRP A 93 6.41 10.53 13.02
C TRP A 93 6.98 9.13 13.21
N PHE A 94 6.46 8.16 12.48
CA PHE A 94 6.99 6.79 12.49
C PHE A 94 8.16 6.68 11.51
N VAL A 95 9.33 6.26 12.00
CA VAL A 95 10.52 6.07 11.17
C VAL A 95 11.11 4.68 11.42
N PRO A 96 11.25 3.83 10.40
CA PRO A 96 11.93 2.57 10.57
C PRO A 96 13.43 2.74 10.86
N THR A 97 13.99 1.82 11.64
CA THR A 97 15.45 1.60 11.66
C THR A 97 15.90 1.06 10.30
N LYS A 98 17.21 1.09 10.00
CA LYS A 98 17.71 0.59 8.70
C LYS A 98 17.35 -0.89 8.43
N PRO A 99 17.51 -1.82 9.39
CA PRO A 99 17.09 -3.20 9.19
C PRO A 99 15.58 -3.32 9.00
N ASP A 100 14.81 -2.55 9.78
CA ASP A 100 13.35 -2.56 9.70
C ASP A 100 12.82 -2.00 8.36
N LEU A 101 13.49 -0.97 7.82
CA LEU A 101 13.19 -0.41 6.52
C LEU A 101 13.27 -1.49 5.43
N LEU A 102 14.33 -2.31 5.45
CA LEU A 102 14.49 -3.40 4.49
C LEU A 102 13.35 -4.41 4.60
N ILE A 103 13.02 -4.83 5.83
CA ILE A 103 11.94 -5.81 6.08
C ILE A 103 10.58 -5.26 5.65
N GLN A 104 10.24 -4.02 6.01
CA GLN A 104 8.98 -3.39 5.61
C GLN A 104 8.88 -3.21 4.10
N SER A 105 9.91 -2.68 3.45
CA SER A 105 9.87 -2.49 2.00
C SER A 105 9.80 -3.82 1.25
N ALA A 106 10.53 -4.85 1.70
CA ALA A 106 10.44 -6.19 1.12
C ALA A 106 9.05 -6.81 1.31
N TYR A 107 8.46 -6.67 2.51
CA TYR A 107 7.10 -7.12 2.79
C TYR A 107 6.07 -6.48 1.84
N TYR A 108 6.12 -5.15 1.69
CA TYR A 108 5.19 -4.44 0.83
C TYR A 108 5.37 -4.78 -0.65
N LEU A 109 6.61 -4.93 -1.11
CA LEU A 109 6.93 -5.22 -2.49
C LEU A 109 6.60 -6.66 -2.91
N VAL A 110 6.89 -7.64 -2.05
CA VAL A 110 6.89 -9.07 -2.43
C VAL A 110 5.64 -9.80 -1.96
N LEU A 111 4.99 -9.34 -0.89
CA LEU A 111 3.83 -10.02 -0.32
C LEU A 111 2.56 -9.17 -0.39
N ASN A 112 2.55 -8.03 0.28
CA ASN A 112 1.31 -7.26 0.45
C ASN A 112 0.77 -6.73 -0.89
N ALA A 113 1.55 -5.95 -1.66
CA ALA A 113 1.05 -5.40 -2.92
C ALA A 113 0.67 -6.49 -3.95
N PRO A 114 1.48 -7.55 -4.17
CA PRO A 114 1.08 -8.65 -5.06
C PRO A 114 -0.24 -9.33 -4.68
N ILE A 115 -0.40 -9.68 -3.40
CA ILE A 115 -1.60 -10.39 -2.93
C ILE A 115 -2.83 -9.49 -2.96
N GLU A 116 -2.71 -8.24 -2.49
CA GLU A 116 -3.82 -7.31 -2.52
C GLU A 116 -4.25 -7.00 -3.96
N GLU A 117 -3.35 -6.69 -4.88
CA GLU A 117 -3.75 -6.42 -6.27
C GLU A 117 -4.28 -7.67 -6.97
N TRP A 118 -3.78 -8.87 -6.65
CA TRP A 118 -4.35 -10.11 -7.17
C TRP A 118 -5.80 -10.30 -6.74
N PHE A 119 -6.10 -10.06 -5.47
CA PHE A 119 -7.47 -10.14 -4.97
C PHE A 119 -8.35 -8.99 -5.52
N PHE A 120 -7.93 -7.74 -5.35
CA PHE A 120 -8.80 -6.60 -5.65
C PHE A 120 -8.91 -6.35 -7.15
N ARG A 121 -7.82 -6.38 -7.92
CA ARG A 121 -7.86 -6.10 -9.37
C ARG A 121 -8.14 -7.35 -10.18
N GLY A 122 -7.32 -8.37 -9.96
CA GLY A 122 -7.38 -9.62 -10.70
C GLY A 122 -8.73 -10.32 -10.50
N PHE A 123 -9.02 -10.64 -9.24
CA PHE A 123 -10.20 -11.41 -8.87
C PHE A 123 -11.46 -10.56 -8.77
N LEU A 124 -11.56 -9.60 -7.84
CA LEU A 124 -12.80 -8.87 -7.55
C LEU A 124 -13.20 -7.94 -8.70
N GLN A 125 -12.38 -6.95 -9.06
CA GLN A 125 -12.68 -6.03 -10.16
C GLN A 125 -12.83 -6.77 -11.49
N GLY A 126 -11.92 -7.69 -11.80
CA GLY A 126 -11.97 -8.50 -13.02
C GLY A 126 -13.24 -9.33 -13.14
N SER A 127 -13.65 -10.02 -12.07
CA SER A 127 -14.84 -10.88 -12.10
C SER A 127 -16.13 -10.06 -12.15
N LEU A 128 -16.23 -9.00 -11.33
CA LEU A 128 -17.36 -8.07 -11.40
C LEU A 128 -17.51 -7.42 -12.77
N SER A 129 -16.39 -7.01 -13.39
CA SER A 129 -16.41 -6.42 -14.74
C SER A 129 -17.01 -7.39 -15.76
N ARG A 130 -16.64 -8.67 -15.68
CA ARG A 130 -17.14 -9.73 -16.58
C ARG A 130 -18.59 -10.08 -16.31
N TRP A 131 -18.99 -10.26 -15.06
CA TRP A 131 -20.33 -10.70 -14.69
C TRP A 131 -21.39 -9.61 -14.89
N TRP A 132 -21.07 -8.37 -14.55
CA TRP A 132 -22.02 -7.26 -14.70
C TRP A 132 -21.97 -6.61 -16.07
N ASN A 133 -20.97 -6.94 -16.90
CA ASN A 133 -20.69 -6.24 -18.15
C ASN A 133 -20.61 -4.70 -17.96
N ALA A 134 -20.09 -4.28 -16.81
CA ALA A 134 -20.08 -2.89 -16.35
C ALA A 134 -18.74 -2.55 -15.68
N PRO A 135 -17.64 -2.42 -16.46
CA PRO A 135 -16.29 -2.28 -15.92
C PRO A 135 -16.10 -1.04 -15.04
N ALA A 136 -16.76 0.08 -15.37
CA ALA A 136 -16.74 1.28 -14.55
C ALA A 136 -17.40 1.05 -13.17
N LEU A 137 -18.52 0.34 -13.12
CA LEU A 137 -19.19 0.02 -11.86
C LEU A 137 -18.34 -0.95 -11.02
N ALA A 138 -17.75 -1.97 -11.66
CA ALA A 138 -16.83 -2.90 -11.00
C ALA A 138 -15.62 -2.20 -10.38
N LEU A 139 -15.04 -1.21 -11.08
CA LEU A 139 -13.98 -0.34 -10.56
C LEU A 139 -14.44 0.40 -9.29
N LEU A 140 -15.61 1.06 -9.33
CA LEU A 140 -16.13 1.85 -8.21
C LEU A 140 -16.43 0.97 -7.00
N VAL A 141 -17.08 -0.19 -7.21
CA VAL A 141 -17.38 -1.14 -6.12
C VAL A 141 -16.09 -1.68 -5.51
N THR A 142 -15.14 -2.13 -6.34
CA THR A 142 -13.85 -2.64 -5.84
C THR A 142 -13.10 -1.55 -5.06
N THR A 143 -13.11 -0.31 -5.54
CA THR A 143 -12.50 0.83 -4.85
C THR A 143 -13.14 1.08 -3.49
N ALA A 144 -14.47 1.04 -3.42
CA ALA A 144 -15.20 1.22 -2.17
C ALA A 144 -14.88 0.09 -1.17
N VAL A 145 -14.86 -1.17 -1.63
CA VAL A 145 -14.48 -2.33 -0.80
C VAL A 145 -13.04 -2.23 -0.32
N PHE A 146 -12.10 -1.83 -1.21
CA PHE A 146 -10.68 -1.63 -0.87
C PHE A 146 -10.51 -0.52 0.19
N GLY A 147 -11.19 0.61 0.05
CA GLY A 147 -11.19 1.67 1.05
C GLY A 147 -11.77 1.19 2.39
N ALA A 148 -12.94 0.55 2.36
CA ALA A 148 -13.60 0.04 3.56
C ALA A 148 -12.77 -1.01 4.30
N TYR A 149 -12.06 -1.86 3.56
CA TYR A 149 -11.13 -2.87 4.09
C TYR A 149 -10.06 -2.27 5.01
N HIS A 150 -9.58 -1.05 4.73
CA HIS A 150 -8.58 -0.38 5.58
C HIS A 150 -9.13 0.11 6.94
N PHE A 151 -10.45 0.19 7.13
CA PHE A 151 -11.01 0.43 8.46
C PHE A 151 -10.76 -0.76 9.40
N LEU A 152 -10.56 -1.97 8.88
CA LEU A 152 -10.25 -3.16 9.69
C LEU A 152 -8.88 -3.03 10.39
N ASP A 153 -7.94 -2.29 9.79
CA ASP A 153 -6.64 -1.97 10.36
C ASP A 153 -6.68 -0.81 11.38
N ARG A 154 -7.89 -0.37 11.76
CA ARG A 154 -8.14 0.76 12.67
C ARG A 154 -7.57 2.08 12.14
N TRP A 155 -7.46 2.22 10.82
CA TRP A 155 -7.04 3.47 10.22
C TRP A 155 -8.07 4.57 10.46
N GLY A 156 -7.58 5.79 10.69
CA GLY A 156 -8.45 6.97 10.69
C GLY A 156 -8.98 7.27 9.28
N TRP A 157 -10.08 8.02 9.19
CA TRP A 157 -10.75 8.30 7.91
C TRP A 157 -9.85 8.96 6.85
N ARG A 158 -8.85 9.77 7.24
CA ARG A 158 -7.93 10.46 6.30
C ARG A 158 -7.05 9.47 5.54
N PRO A 159 -6.26 8.60 6.21
CA PRO A 159 -5.58 7.49 5.55
C PRO A 159 -6.51 6.64 4.67
N VAL A 160 -7.74 6.36 5.12
CA VAL A 160 -8.69 5.56 4.35
C VAL A 160 -9.12 6.25 3.06
N VAL A 161 -9.39 7.55 3.08
CA VAL A 161 -9.66 8.31 1.85
C VAL A 161 -8.45 8.29 0.92
N GLY A 162 -7.22 8.40 1.47
CA GLY A 162 -6.00 8.24 0.70
C GLY A 162 -5.85 6.85 0.07
N ALA A 163 -6.16 5.79 0.82
CA ALA A 163 -6.17 4.42 0.34
C ALA A 163 -7.24 4.22 -0.75
N ALA A 164 -8.45 4.74 -0.58
CA ALA A 164 -9.50 4.68 -1.59
C ALA A 164 -9.08 5.41 -2.89
N ALA A 165 -8.44 6.58 -2.78
CA ALA A 165 -7.90 7.29 -3.94
C ALA A 165 -6.79 6.50 -4.65
N ALA A 166 -5.88 5.88 -3.89
CA ALA A 166 -4.88 4.96 -4.43
C ALA A 166 -5.54 3.75 -5.12
N GLY A 167 -6.55 3.15 -4.49
CA GLY A 167 -7.30 2.03 -5.04
C GLY A 167 -8.03 2.36 -6.33
N LEU A 168 -8.58 3.57 -6.45
CA LEU A 168 -9.17 4.07 -7.69
C LEU A 168 -8.10 4.18 -8.79
N ALA A 169 -6.96 4.78 -8.48
CA ALA A 169 -5.85 4.93 -9.44
C ALA A 169 -5.33 3.58 -9.92
N LEU A 170 -5.10 2.62 -9.00
CA LEU A 170 -4.68 1.25 -9.32
C LEU A 170 -5.73 0.50 -10.14
N GLY A 171 -7.01 0.67 -9.80
CA GLY A 171 -8.13 0.13 -10.56
C GLY A 171 -8.21 0.67 -11.98
N LEU A 172 -7.90 1.95 -12.20
CA LEU A 172 -7.80 2.55 -13.53
C LEU A 172 -6.59 2.03 -14.31
N VAL A 173 -5.42 1.89 -13.65
CA VAL A 173 -4.23 1.26 -14.27
C VAL A 173 -4.57 -0.14 -14.76
N TYR A 174 -5.28 -0.94 -13.96
CA TYR A 174 -5.70 -2.28 -14.35
C TYR A 174 -6.78 -2.26 -15.46
N LEU A 175 -7.76 -1.35 -15.38
CA LEU A 175 -8.84 -1.26 -16.36
C LEU A 175 -8.33 -0.90 -17.78
N TRP A 176 -7.27 -0.10 -17.88
CA TRP A 176 -6.66 0.30 -19.16
C TRP A 176 -5.51 -0.60 -19.63
N GLN A 177 -5.39 -1.79 -19.05
CA GLN A 177 -4.47 -2.81 -19.55
C GLN A 177 -5.00 -3.45 -20.86
N PRO A 178 -4.12 -3.78 -21.82
CA PRO A 178 -4.47 -4.66 -22.93
C PRO A 178 -4.86 -6.04 -22.42
N ALA A 179 -5.66 -6.77 -23.20
CA ALA A 179 -6.05 -8.13 -22.87
C ALA A 179 -4.97 -9.15 -23.30
N PRO A 180 -4.68 -10.18 -22.48
CA PRO A 180 -5.15 -10.35 -21.11
C PRO A 180 -4.45 -9.38 -20.14
N PRO A 181 -5.17 -8.80 -19.17
CA PRO A 181 -4.62 -7.81 -18.26
C PRO A 181 -3.58 -8.46 -17.33
N SER A 182 -2.43 -7.81 -17.19
CA SER A 182 -1.33 -8.22 -16.31
C SER A 182 -1.40 -7.43 -14.99
N LEU A 183 -1.01 -8.10 -13.90
CA LEU A 183 -0.90 -7.46 -12.59
C LEU A 183 0.43 -6.76 -12.35
N LEU A 184 1.42 -6.90 -13.25
CA LEU A 184 2.76 -6.34 -13.02
C LEU A 184 2.72 -4.83 -12.77
N ALA A 185 2.01 -4.08 -13.62
CA ALA A 185 1.92 -2.63 -13.47
C ALA A 185 1.22 -2.19 -12.16
N PRO A 186 -0.02 -2.63 -11.85
CA PRO A 186 -0.67 -2.23 -10.61
C PRO A 186 0.09 -2.68 -9.36
N VAL A 187 0.71 -3.87 -9.35
CA VAL A 187 1.52 -4.34 -8.22
C VAL A 187 2.71 -3.43 -7.94
N LEU A 188 3.47 -3.05 -8.98
CA LEU A 188 4.63 -2.18 -8.81
C LEU A 188 4.24 -0.77 -8.36
N VAL A 189 3.15 -0.21 -8.91
CA VAL A 189 2.63 1.10 -8.48
C VAL A 189 2.10 1.04 -7.04
N HIS A 190 1.37 -0.02 -6.67
CA HIS A 190 0.90 -0.22 -5.31
C HIS A 190 2.08 -0.34 -4.34
N ALA A 191 3.06 -1.20 -4.63
CA ALA A 191 4.26 -1.33 -3.80
C ALA A 191 4.96 0.02 -3.60
N ALA A 192 5.07 0.84 -4.65
CA ALA A 192 5.63 2.18 -4.57
C ALA A 192 4.80 3.12 -3.67
N ILE A 193 3.46 3.10 -3.77
CA ILE A 193 2.56 3.86 -2.89
C ILE A 193 2.78 3.46 -1.44
N THR A 194 2.76 2.15 -1.13
CA THR A 194 2.86 1.65 0.24
C THR A 194 4.24 1.90 0.83
N CYS A 195 5.30 1.75 0.03
CA CYS A 195 6.66 2.13 0.45
C CYS A 195 6.78 3.64 0.68
N GLY A 196 6.17 4.45 -0.18
CA GLY A 196 6.10 5.90 -0.02
C GLY A 196 5.34 6.31 1.23
N PHE A 197 4.25 5.61 1.58
CA PHE A 197 3.41 5.98 2.72
C PHE A 197 3.95 5.46 4.06
N LEU A 198 4.43 4.22 4.12
CA LEU A 198 4.67 3.50 5.38
C LEU A 198 6.13 3.18 5.70
N SER A 199 7.03 3.16 4.72
CA SER A 199 8.43 2.72 4.95
C SER A 199 9.48 3.72 4.43
N LEU A 200 9.90 3.59 3.17
CA LEU A 200 10.98 4.36 2.58
C LEU A 200 10.68 5.86 2.53
N GLY A 201 9.44 6.27 2.26
CA GLY A 201 9.08 7.70 2.22
C GLY A 201 9.31 8.42 3.55
N PRO A 202 8.68 7.98 4.66
CA PRO A 202 8.94 8.55 5.99
C PRO A 202 10.40 8.52 6.40
N TYR A 203 11.13 7.46 6.04
CA TYR A 203 12.57 7.34 6.29
C TYR A 203 13.40 8.40 5.55
N LEU A 204 13.18 8.56 4.24
CA LEU A 204 13.92 9.52 3.41
C LEU A 204 13.63 10.96 3.84
N ILE A 205 12.36 11.30 4.04
CA ILE A 205 11.97 12.64 4.47
C ILE A 205 12.57 12.95 5.84
N TYR A 206 12.50 12.03 6.80
CA TYR A 206 13.13 12.20 8.09
C TYR A 206 14.65 12.39 7.99
N ARG A 207 15.32 11.60 7.12
CA ARG A 207 16.78 11.68 6.95
C ARG A 207 17.24 12.99 6.34
N TRP A 208 16.44 13.60 5.46
CA TRP A 208 16.80 14.82 4.73
C TRP A 208 16.18 16.10 5.31
N THR A 209 15.26 15.99 6.26
CA THR A 209 14.72 17.16 6.96
C THR A 209 15.62 17.50 8.15
N PRO A 210 16.10 18.75 8.29
CA PRO A 210 16.85 19.17 9.46
C PRO A 210 15.98 19.03 10.73
N HIS A 211 16.45 18.26 11.71
CA HIS A 211 15.78 18.11 13.00
C HIS A 211 16.60 18.82 14.10
N PRO A 212 16.03 19.78 14.84
CA PRO A 212 16.76 20.56 15.84
C PRO A 212 17.25 19.72 17.03
N ASN A 213 16.68 18.53 17.26
CA ASN A 213 17.14 17.56 18.25
C ASN A 213 17.18 16.16 17.60
N PRO A 214 18.33 15.71 17.06
CA PRO A 214 18.46 14.33 16.62
C PRO A 214 18.28 13.38 17.82
N PRO A 215 17.57 12.24 17.68
CA PRO A 215 17.49 11.25 18.75
C PRO A 215 18.91 10.75 19.09
N PRO A 216 19.17 10.40 20.35
CA PRO A 216 20.49 9.96 20.77
C PRO A 216 20.95 8.79 19.89
N GLN A 217 22.03 9.03 19.15
CA GLN A 217 22.73 8.00 18.39
C GLN A 217 23.48 7.14 19.41
N GLY A 218 22.83 6.09 19.93
CA GLY A 218 23.51 5.11 20.79
C GLY A 218 22.77 4.72 22.07
N GLY A 219 21.48 4.39 21.98
CA GLY A 219 20.88 3.54 23.01
C GLY A 219 21.47 2.14 22.88
N ARG A 220 22.31 1.73 23.84
CA ARG A 220 22.81 0.35 23.96
C ARG A 220 21.64 -0.63 23.83
N GLU A 221 21.82 -1.65 22.99
CA GLU A 221 20.99 -2.85 23.05
C GLU A 221 21.06 -3.38 24.49
N ILE A 222 19.93 -3.33 25.19
CA ILE A 222 19.79 -4.06 26.44
C ILE A 222 19.49 -5.48 26.01
N SER A 223 20.54 -6.30 26.07
CA SER A 223 20.55 -7.76 25.97
C SER A 223 19.56 -8.41 26.93
#